data_AF-A0A1B6LD52-F1
#
_entry.id   AF-A0A1B6LD52-F1
#
_cell.length_a   1.000
_cell.length_b   1.000
_cell.length_c   1.000
_cell.angle_alpha   90.00
_cell.angle_beta   90.00
_cell.angle_gamma   90.00
#
_symmetry.space_group_name_H-M   'P 1'
#
loop_
_entity.id
_entity.type
_entity.pdbx_description
1 polymer ?
#
loop_
_entity_poly.entity_id
_entity_poly.type
_entity_poly.pdbx_seq_one_letter_code
_entity_poly.pdbx_strand_id
1 'polypeptide(L)'
;PRAELEQAEADDAEVFTMDGMKHPVADSLDLSLEVMFQFIHSQCHNNGVLCWQRTKALYQDMMVVFDRVMLPTHASHHVQFLLFYLLSFKSNLVLWFLQYLWRKVIDPNVFHVIRQAAIGYIASLLSRAKYVPMSAVKDMLTQLSSWVHGYISNCDAQSATCDPRVHAVFYSACQALFYLIAFRHKEIVLNSPKGLVFLQGLNLAKVVTCQLNPLRVCLPAVTQNFASVARHYQLAYCYSVMEHNRRNTIPLVYRDSTGAEITTAQVYLDSFFPFDPYLLTRTNKYIKEFYKEYDNCLPEEEGRGGGGGGGEEEDDFIMDQSPSTSAMFTYGTSPGFLQS
;
A
#
# COMPACT_ATOMS: atom_id res chain seq x y z
N PRO A 1 -47.45 -36.17 6.96
CA PRO A 1 -46.70 -36.94 5.93
C PRO A 1 -46.27 -36.11 4.71
N ARG A 2 -47.17 -35.38 4.02
CA ARG A 2 -46.80 -34.57 2.84
C ARG A 2 -46.14 -33.23 3.21
N ALA A 3 -46.65 -32.59 4.28
CA ALA A 3 -46.06 -31.36 4.82
C ALA A 3 -44.67 -31.59 5.46
N GLU A 4 -44.42 -32.79 6.03
CA GLU A 4 -43.11 -33.13 6.61
C GLU A 4 -42.06 -33.47 5.54
N LEU A 5 -42.49 -33.95 4.36
CA LEU A 5 -41.62 -34.16 3.20
C LEU A 5 -41.31 -32.83 2.48
N GLU A 6 -42.27 -31.91 2.40
CA GLU A 6 -42.04 -30.56 1.87
C GLU A 6 -41.15 -29.71 2.80
N GLN A 7 -41.19 -29.95 4.12
CA GLN A 7 -40.29 -29.31 5.07
C GLN A 7 -38.86 -29.88 4.98
N ALA A 8 -38.72 -31.19 4.73
CA ALA A 8 -37.41 -31.83 4.52
C ALA A 8 -36.77 -31.43 3.17
N GLU A 9 -37.56 -31.24 2.10
CA GLU A 9 -37.08 -30.68 0.83
C GLU A 9 -36.77 -29.17 0.90
N ALA A 10 -37.36 -28.45 1.86
CA ALA A 10 -37.05 -27.04 2.12
C ALA A 10 -35.81 -26.87 3.02
N ASP A 11 -35.55 -27.79 3.94
CA ASP A 11 -34.36 -27.78 4.81
C ASP A 11 -33.10 -28.32 4.10
N ASP A 12 -33.23 -29.24 3.13
CA ASP A 12 -32.14 -29.61 2.20
C ASP A 12 -31.89 -28.53 1.12
N ALA A 13 -32.77 -27.52 1.06
CA ALA A 13 -32.62 -26.30 0.30
C ALA A 13 -32.15 -25.11 1.17
N GLU A 14 -31.51 -25.36 2.32
CA GLU A 14 -30.36 -24.53 2.71
C GLU A 14 -29.32 -24.68 1.61
N VAL A 15 -29.52 -23.87 0.57
CA VAL A 15 -28.60 -23.58 -0.50
C VAL A 15 -27.20 -23.56 0.13
N PHE A 16 -26.39 -24.57 -0.18
CA PHE A 16 -24.94 -24.43 -0.22
C PHE A 16 -24.73 -23.21 -1.11
N THR A 17 -24.72 -22.03 -0.52
CA THR A 17 -24.33 -20.82 -1.21
C THR A 17 -22.88 -21.11 -1.51
N MET A 18 -22.61 -21.50 -2.76
CA MET A 18 -21.27 -21.52 -3.26
C MET A 18 -20.76 -20.12 -2.97
N ASP A 19 -19.94 -19.98 -1.94
CA ASP A 19 -19.25 -18.75 -1.55
C ASP A 19 -18.13 -18.48 -2.57
N GLY A 20 -18.51 -18.59 -3.83
CA GLY A 20 -17.70 -18.52 -5.02
C GLY A 20 -17.85 -17.15 -5.65
N MET A 21 -16.83 -16.76 -6.39
CA MET A 21 -16.81 -15.45 -7.03
C MET A 21 -17.86 -15.39 -8.14
N LYS A 22 -18.52 -14.24 -8.28
CA LYS A 22 -19.50 -14.01 -9.37
C LYS A 22 -18.88 -14.15 -10.77
N HIS A 23 -17.59 -13.81 -10.91
CA HIS A 23 -16.88 -13.87 -12.19
C HIS A 23 -16.17 -15.23 -12.35
N PRO A 24 -16.37 -15.95 -13.47
CA PRO A 24 -15.88 -17.33 -13.61
C PRO A 24 -14.36 -17.47 -13.55
N VAL A 25 -13.61 -16.49 -14.10
CA VAL A 25 -12.14 -16.47 -13.99
C VAL A 25 -11.69 -16.19 -12.55
N ALA A 26 -12.42 -15.34 -11.83
CA ALA A 26 -12.10 -15.04 -10.44
C ALA A 26 -12.38 -16.26 -9.55
N ASP A 27 -13.46 -17.00 -9.82
CA ASP A 27 -13.80 -18.21 -9.07
C ASP A 27 -12.80 -19.34 -9.32
N SER A 28 -12.40 -19.52 -10.58
CA SER A 28 -11.36 -20.48 -10.98
C SER A 28 -10.01 -20.16 -10.34
N LEU A 29 -9.65 -18.87 -10.28
CA LEU A 29 -8.43 -18.41 -9.60
C LEU A 29 -8.52 -18.67 -8.09
N ASP A 30 -9.66 -18.39 -7.47
CA ASP A 30 -9.89 -18.58 -6.04
C ASP A 30 -9.79 -20.07 -5.65
N LEU A 31 -10.38 -20.97 -6.45
CA LEU A 31 -10.22 -22.42 -6.30
C LEU A 31 -8.75 -22.85 -6.42
N SER A 32 -8.06 -22.33 -7.43
CA SER A 32 -6.64 -22.67 -7.65
C SER A 32 -5.77 -22.20 -6.49
N LEU A 33 -6.01 -20.99 -5.99
CA LEU A 33 -5.27 -20.45 -4.84
C LEU A 33 -5.60 -21.18 -3.55
N GLU A 34 -6.83 -21.67 -3.37
CA GLU A 34 -7.17 -22.48 -2.20
C GLU A 34 -6.32 -23.74 -2.10
N VAL A 35 -6.18 -24.48 -3.22
CA VAL A 35 -5.30 -25.66 -3.28
C VAL A 35 -3.85 -25.28 -2.94
N MET A 36 -3.38 -24.13 -3.44
CA MET A 36 -2.03 -23.65 -3.15
C MET A 36 -1.83 -23.25 -1.68
N PHE A 37 -2.80 -22.59 -1.05
CA PHE A 37 -2.75 -22.25 0.38
C PHE A 37 -2.74 -23.51 1.26
N GLN A 38 -3.59 -24.48 0.93
CA GLN A 38 -3.62 -25.79 1.61
C GLN A 38 -2.28 -26.52 1.45
N PHE A 39 -1.71 -26.52 0.24
CA PHE A 39 -0.38 -27.08 -0.02
C PHE A 39 0.68 -26.41 0.86
N ILE A 40 0.77 -25.07 0.86
CA ILE A 40 1.75 -24.32 1.67
C ILE A 40 1.59 -24.69 3.15
N HIS A 41 0.37 -24.70 3.67
CA HIS A 41 0.11 -25.04 5.07
C HIS A 41 0.55 -26.48 5.39
N SER A 42 0.19 -27.46 4.55
CA SER A 42 0.52 -28.88 4.73
C SER A 42 2.01 -29.20 4.65
N GLN A 43 2.76 -28.47 3.83
CA GLN A 43 4.22 -28.63 3.73
C GLN A 43 4.93 -28.05 4.96
N CYS A 44 4.40 -26.94 5.48
CA CYS A 44 4.99 -26.23 6.61
C CYS A 44 4.61 -26.82 7.98
N HIS A 45 3.43 -27.41 8.13
CA HIS A 45 2.91 -27.87 9.41
C HIS A 45 2.75 -29.40 9.44
N ASN A 46 3.22 -30.03 10.51
CA ASN A 46 2.95 -31.43 10.81
C ASN A 46 2.14 -31.51 12.10
N ASN A 47 0.90 -32.01 12.04
CA ASN A 47 -0.04 -32.04 13.18
C ASN A 47 -0.18 -30.67 13.89
N GLY A 48 -0.23 -29.58 13.13
CA GLY A 48 -0.33 -28.21 13.64
C GLY A 48 0.99 -27.59 14.14
N VAL A 49 2.08 -28.35 14.18
CA VAL A 49 3.41 -27.84 14.58
C VAL A 49 4.22 -27.43 13.35
N LEU A 50 4.75 -26.20 13.36
CA LEU A 50 5.57 -25.68 12.27
C LEU A 50 6.90 -26.44 12.16
N CYS A 51 7.10 -27.13 11.03
CA CYS A 51 8.35 -27.75 10.66
C CYS A 51 9.28 -26.73 9.97
N TRP A 52 10.24 -26.20 10.72
CA TRP A 52 11.12 -25.14 10.23
C TRP A 52 11.96 -25.52 9.01
N GLN A 53 12.49 -26.75 8.96
CA GLN A 53 13.33 -27.21 7.85
C GLN A 53 12.56 -27.21 6.52
N ARG A 54 11.34 -27.76 6.51
CA ARG A 54 10.46 -27.77 5.33
C ARG A 54 10.02 -26.37 4.94
N THR A 55 9.64 -25.55 5.92
CA THR A 55 9.25 -24.16 5.71
C THR A 55 10.37 -23.35 5.05
N LYS A 56 11.61 -23.53 5.52
CA LYS A 56 12.78 -22.86 4.95
C LYS A 56 13.05 -23.30 3.51
N ALA A 57 12.94 -24.59 3.21
CA ALA A 57 13.09 -25.11 1.85
C ALA A 57 12.02 -24.52 0.91
N LEU A 58 10.75 -24.60 1.32
CA LEU A 58 9.64 -24.02 0.54
C LEU A 58 9.80 -22.50 0.33
N TYR A 59 10.27 -21.78 1.34
CA TYR A 59 10.60 -20.36 1.20
C TYR A 59 11.67 -20.11 0.16
N GLN A 60 12.74 -20.91 0.11
CA GLN A 60 13.79 -20.76 -0.90
C GLN A 60 13.25 -21.00 -2.31
N ASP A 61 12.41 -22.02 -2.49
CA ASP A 61 11.76 -22.30 -3.77
C ASP A 61 10.80 -21.17 -4.18
N MET A 62 9.98 -20.69 -3.25
CA MET A 62 9.06 -19.58 -3.46
C MET A 62 9.82 -18.29 -3.81
N MET A 63 11.00 -18.05 -3.24
CA MET A 63 11.83 -16.90 -3.57
C MET A 63 12.37 -16.94 -5.00
N VAL A 64 12.67 -18.13 -5.54
CA VAL A 64 13.05 -18.28 -6.96
C VAL A 64 11.88 -17.94 -7.87
N VAL A 65 10.68 -18.41 -7.54
CA VAL A 65 9.44 -18.08 -8.27
C VAL A 65 9.13 -16.60 -8.16
N PHE A 66 9.29 -16.02 -6.97
CA PHE A 66 9.08 -14.60 -6.73
C PHE A 66 9.96 -13.75 -7.66
N ASP A 67 11.26 -14.03 -7.71
CA ASP A 67 12.20 -13.24 -8.50
C ASP A 67 11.99 -13.37 -10.02
N ARG A 68 11.61 -14.56 -10.48
CA ARG A 68 11.44 -14.83 -11.92
C ARG A 68 10.07 -14.44 -12.45
N VAL A 69 9.03 -14.54 -11.63
CA VAL A 69 7.64 -14.44 -12.07
C VAL A 69 6.91 -13.31 -11.34
N MET A 70 6.86 -13.32 -10.01
CA MET A 70 6.01 -12.35 -9.29
C MET A 70 6.53 -10.91 -9.39
N LEU A 71 7.83 -10.71 -9.17
CA LEU A 71 8.44 -9.38 -9.15
C LEU A 71 8.43 -8.69 -10.53
N PRO A 72 8.69 -9.39 -11.66
CA PRO A 72 8.61 -8.77 -12.98
C PRO A 72 7.17 -8.65 -13.53
N THR A 73 6.21 -9.42 -12.99
CA THR A 73 4.82 -9.37 -13.46
C THR A 73 4.11 -8.15 -12.90
N HIS A 74 3.85 -7.18 -13.77
CA HIS A 74 3.09 -6.00 -13.40
C HIS A 74 1.62 -6.33 -13.11
N ALA A 75 1.03 -5.66 -12.12
CA ALA A 75 -0.40 -5.69 -11.82
C ALA A 75 -1.03 -7.08 -11.52
N SER A 76 -0.25 -8.06 -11.03
CA SER A 76 -0.83 -9.26 -10.42
C SER A 76 -1.47 -8.92 -9.08
N HIS A 77 -2.74 -9.26 -8.82
CA HIS A 77 -3.46 -8.87 -7.59
C HIS A 77 -3.56 -9.95 -6.49
N HIS A 78 -3.35 -11.23 -6.81
CA HIS A 78 -3.69 -12.32 -5.88
C HIS A 78 -2.55 -13.30 -5.62
N VAL A 79 -1.72 -13.63 -6.62
CA VAL A 79 -0.73 -14.72 -6.51
C VAL A 79 0.32 -14.40 -5.43
N GLN A 80 0.73 -13.14 -5.29
CA GLN A 80 1.67 -12.70 -4.26
C GLN A 80 1.19 -12.96 -2.82
N PHE A 81 -0.12 -13.13 -2.60
CA PHE A 81 -0.64 -13.45 -1.28
C PHE A 81 -0.25 -14.86 -0.81
N LEU A 82 0.15 -15.76 -1.72
CA LEU A 82 0.80 -17.03 -1.35
C LEU A 82 2.09 -16.79 -0.56
N LEU A 83 2.92 -15.85 -1.03
CA LEU A 83 4.13 -15.45 -0.33
C LEU A 83 3.77 -14.69 0.96
N PHE A 84 2.81 -13.77 0.91
CA PHE A 84 2.33 -13.05 2.11
C PHE A 84 1.91 -14.00 3.24
N TYR A 85 1.21 -15.08 2.90
CA TYR A 85 0.80 -16.10 3.85
C TYR A 85 2.00 -16.90 4.38
N LEU A 86 2.90 -17.35 3.51
CA LEU A 86 4.11 -18.07 3.95
C LEU A 86 4.98 -17.23 4.91
N LEU A 87 5.07 -15.91 4.67
CA LEU A 87 5.83 -14.99 5.52
C LEU A 87 5.23 -14.84 6.93
N SER A 88 3.94 -15.13 7.12
CA SER A 88 3.28 -15.00 8.43
C SER A 88 3.74 -16.07 9.43
N PHE A 89 4.27 -17.20 8.96
CA PHE A 89 4.63 -18.34 9.81
C PHE A 89 5.81 -18.07 10.74
N LYS A 90 6.74 -17.17 10.36
CA LYS A 90 7.89 -16.81 11.20
C LYS A 90 8.46 -15.46 10.84
N SER A 91 8.67 -14.60 11.85
CA SER A 91 9.19 -13.24 11.66
C SER A 91 10.53 -13.17 10.92
N ASN A 92 11.39 -14.18 11.02
CA ASN A 92 12.65 -14.20 10.27
C ASN A 92 12.44 -14.22 8.75
N LEU A 93 11.38 -14.86 8.25
CA LEU A 93 11.09 -14.94 6.83
C LEU A 93 10.80 -13.54 6.26
N VAL A 94 10.00 -12.74 6.96
CA VAL A 94 9.70 -11.38 6.52
C VAL A 94 10.93 -10.48 6.56
N LEU A 95 11.79 -10.61 7.58
CA LEU A 95 13.04 -9.83 7.65
C LEU A 95 13.97 -10.17 6.48
N TRP A 96 14.13 -11.46 6.15
CA TRP A 96 14.94 -11.89 5.01
C TRP A 96 14.37 -11.41 3.68
N PHE A 97 13.05 -11.44 3.54
CA PHE A 97 12.37 -10.95 2.34
C PHE A 97 12.55 -9.43 2.17
N LEU A 98 12.37 -8.64 3.23
CA LEU A 98 12.58 -7.20 3.20
C LEU A 98 14.04 -6.85 2.87
N GLN A 99 15.01 -7.56 3.46
CA GLN A 99 16.42 -7.35 3.17
C GLN A 99 16.77 -7.73 1.73
N TYR A 100 16.14 -8.78 1.18
CA TYR A 100 16.31 -9.18 -0.22
C TYR A 100 15.79 -8.11 -1.18
N LEU A 101 14.57 -7.60 -0.95
CA LEU A 101 14.01 -6.51 -1.76
C LEU A 101 14.86 -5.24 -1.65
N TRP A 102 15.26 -4.85 -0.44
CA TRP A 102 16.06 -3.65 -0.24
C TRP A 102 17.40 -3.69 -0.97
N ARG A 103 18.06 -4.86 -1.00
CA ARG A 103 19.29 -5.06 -1.79
C ARG A 103 19.08 -4.77 -3.28
N LYS A 104 17.94 -5.18 -3.85
CA LYS A 104 17.59 -4.83 -5.24
C LYS A 104 17.36 -3.33 -5.40
N VAL A 105 16.69 -2.68 -4.44
CA VAL A 105 16.38 -1.24 -4.52
C VAL A 105 17.65 -0.38 -4.57
N ILE A 106 18.67 -0.73 -3.79
CA ILE A 106 19.91 0.07 -3.71
C ILE A 106 20.92 -0.28 -4.82
N ASP A 107 20.79 -1.43 -5.48
CA ASP A 107 21.72 -1.85 -6.54
C ASP A 107 21.46 -1.07 -7.85
N PRO A 108 22.42 -0.25 -8.32
CA PRO A 108 22.27 0.52 -9.56
C PRO A 108 22.26 -0.37 -10.81
N ASN A 109 22.72 -1.62 -10.73
CA ASN A 109 22.75 -2.54 -11.86
C ASN A 109 21.38 -3.19 -12.12
N VAL A 110 20.45 -3.10 -11.17
CA VAL A 110 19.09 -3.59 -11.35
C VAL A 110 18.27 -2.56 -12.12
N PHE A 111 17.51 -3.01 -13.12
CA PHE A 111 16.62 -2.15 -13.90
C PHE A 111 15.67 -1.35 -13.01
N HIS A 112 15.47 -0.06 -13.32
CA HIS A 112 14.65 0.84 -12.52
C HIS A 112 13.24 0.31 -12.27
N VAL A 113 12.59 -0.32 -13.26
CA VAL A 113 11.24 -0.92 -13.12
C VAL A 113 11.20 -1.97 -12.01
N ILE A 114 12.22 -2.84 -11.93
CA ILE A 114 12.31 -3.87 -10.88
C ILE A 114 12.57 -3.24 -9.51
N ARG A 115 13.36 -2.17 -9.46
CA ARG A 115 13.62 -1.41 -8.22
C ARG A 115 12.33 -0.75 -7.72
N GLN A 116 11.52 -0.18 -8.61
CA GLN A 116 10.22 0.40 -8.28
C GLN A 116 9.24 -0.66 -7.79
N ALA A 117 9.14 -1.80 -8.49
CA ALA A 117 8.32 -2.92 -8.06
C ALA A 117 8.74 -3.44 -6.67
N ALA A 118 10.05 -3.57 -6.42
CA ALA A 118 10.56 -3.97 -5.11
C ALA A 118 10.17 -2.98 -4.00
N ILE A 119 10.24 -1.67 -4.26
CA ILE A 119 9.76 -0.63 -3.33
C ILE A 119 8.26 -0.79 -3.06
N GLY A 120 7.45 -1.05 -4.10
CA GLY A 120 6.02 -1.31 -3.97
C GLY A 120 5.71 -2.52 -3.08
N TYR A 121 6.43 -3.64 -3.27
CA TYR A 121 6.33 -4.81 -2.40
C TYR A 121 6.72 -4.50 -0.95
N ILE A 122 7.81 -3.75 -0.71
CA ILE A 122 8.23 -3.33 0.64
C ILE A 122 7.12 -2.51 1.31
N ALA A 123 6.65 -1.45 0.64
CA ALA A 123 5.68 -0.51 1.19
C ALA A 123 4.33 -1.21 1.47
N SER A 124 3.88 -2.04 0.53
CA SER A 124 2.62 -2.74 0.66
C SER A 124 2.68 -3.84 1.74
N LEU A 125 3.80 -4.57 1.87
CA LEU A 125 3.94 -5.60 2.90
C LEU A 125 3.97 -4.97 4.30
N LEU A 126 4.83 -3.96 4.51
CA LEU A 126 4.99 -3.32 5.81
C LEU A 126 3.73 -2.58 6.27
N SER A 127 2.93 -2.04 5.36
CA SER A 127 1.65 -1.40 5.69
C SER A 127 0.55 -2.42 6.02
N ARG A 128 0.45 -3.53 5.27
CA ARG A 128 -0.68 -4.47 5.34
C ARG A 128 -0.47 -5.69 6.23
N ALA A 129 0.76 -6.12 6.50
CA ALA A 129 1.00 -7.33 7.29
C ALA A 129 1.02 -7.04 8.80
N LYS A 130 0.05 -7.60 9.55
CA LYS A 130 -0.02 -7.47 11.02
C LYS A 130 1.13 -8.17 11.75
N TYR A 131 1.69 -9.23 11.18
CA TYR A 131 2.77 -10.02 11.78
C TYR A 131 4.16 -9.37 11.67
N VAL A 132 4.28 -8.24 10.97
CA VAL A 132 5.56 -7.53 10.85
C VAL A 132 5.87 -6.80 12.15
N PRO A 133 7.05 -7.03 12.75
CA PRO A 133 7.44 -6.32 13.96
C PRO A 133 7.68 -4.83 13.70
N MET A 134 7.28 -3.99 14.66
CA MET A 134 7.39 -2.53 14.50
C MET A 134 8.85 -2.04 14.42
N SER A 135 9.82 -2.82 14.92
CA SER A 135 11.24 -2.57 14.67
C SER A 135 11.57 -2.58 13.18
N ALA A 136 11.10 -3.58 12.44
CA ALA A 136 11.35 -3.69 10.99
C ALA A 136 10.71 -2.54 10.21
N VAL A 137 9.52 -2.08 10.62
CA VAL A 137 8.86 -0.91 10.00
C VAL A 137 9.72 0.35 10.22
N LYS A 138 10.17 0.61 11.45
CA LYS A 138 11.02 1.76 11.79
C LYS A 138 12.39 1.69 11.09
N ASP A 139 12.98 0.50 11.04
CA ASP A 139 14.26 0.27 10.36
C ASP A 139 14.13 0.54 8.85
N MET A 140 13.03 0.12 8.23
CA MET A 140 12.80 0.40 6.80
C MET A 140 12.50 1.88 6.54
N LEU A 141 11.70 2.55 7.38
CA LEU A 141 11.47 3.99 7.28
C LEU A 141 12.79 4.78 7.36
N THR A 142 13.69 4.36 8.26
CA THR A 142 15.03 4.96 8.40
C THR A 142 15.88 4.73 7.16
N GLN A 143 15.88 3.51 6.62
CA GLN A 143 16.63 3.16 5.41
C GLN A 143 16.12 3.91 4.18
N LEU A 144 14.80 3.95 3.97
CA LEU A 144 14.16 4.72 2.90
C LEU A 144 14.48 6.21 3.01
N SER A 145 14.31 6.80 4.20
CA SER A 145 14.59 8.22 4.43
C SER A 145 16.06 8.54 4.18
N SER A 146 16.99 7.74 4.72
CA SER A 146 18.44 7.92 4.51
C SER A 146 18.80 7.87 3.03
N TRP A 147 18.26 6.89 2.29
CA TRP A 147 18.49 6.77 0.85
C TRP A 147 17.91 7.97 0.07
N VAL A 148 16.70 8.41 0.40
CA VAL A 148 16.05 9.60 -0.20
C VAL A 148 16.88 10.86 0.06
N HIS A 149 17.35 11.09 1.28
CA HIS A 149 18.20 12.24 1.63
C HIS A 149 19.55 12.20 0.91
N GLY A 150 20.16 11.03 0.78
CA GLY A 150 21.37 10.83 -0.01
C GLY A 150 21.16 11.19 -1.49
N TYR A 151 20.02 10.78 -2.05
CA TYR A 151 19.65 11.11 -3.43
C TYR A 151 19.45 12.61 -3.64
N ILE A 152 18.74 13.29 -2.74
CA ILE A 152 18.53 14.75 -2.78
C ILE A 152 19.88 15.47 -2.76
N SER A 153 20.76 15.08 -1.82
CA SER A 153 22.07 15.73 -1.66
C SER A 153 22.96 15.59 -2.90
N ASN A 154 22.87 14.46 -3.60
CA ASN A 154 23.61 14.24 -4.86
C ASN A 154 23.02 15.04 -6.03
N CYS A 155 21.68 15.19 -6.09
CA CYS A 155 21.02 15.99 -7.13
C CYS A 155 21.24 17.49 -6.95
N ASP A 156 21.31 17.99 -5.72
CA ASP A 156 21.59 19.41 -5.47
C ASP A 156 23.03 19.79 -5.92
N ALA A 157 23.96 18.83 -5.89
CA ALA A 157 25.36 19.03 -6.30
C ALA A 157 25.58 18.93 -7.82
N GLN A 158 24.76 18.16 -8.53
CA GLN A 158 24.87 17.92 -9.97
C GLN A 158 23.61 18.50 -10.62
N SER A 159 23.69 19.70 -11.24
CA SER A 159 22.55 20.39 -11.90
C SER A 159 21.61 19.41 -12.60
N ALA A 160 20.55 19.00 -11.88
CA ALA A 160 19.83 17.78 -12.18
C ALA A 160 18.96 17.96 -13.43
N THR A 161 18.95 16.95 -14.29
CA THR A 161 18.09 16.90 -15.47
C THR A 161 16.62 16.85 -15.03
N CYS A 162 15.76 17.74 -15.53
CA CYS A 162 14.35 17.82 -15.11
C CYS A 162 13.43 16.66 -15.59
N ASP A 163 13.95 15.56 -16.16
CA ASP A 163 13.10 14.45 -16.63
C ASP A 163 12.66 13.57 -15.44
N PRO A 164 11.35 13.51 -15.12
CA PRO A 164 10.84 12.70 -14.02
C PRO A 164 11.15 11.20 -14.13
N ARG A 165 11.36 10.69 -15.35
CA ARG A 165 11.68 9.27 -15.60
C ARG A 165 13.05 8.89 -15.06
N VAL A 166 14.00 9.83 -15.04
CA VAL A 166 15.34 9.64 -14.47
C VAL A 166 15.26 9.47 -12.95
N HIS A 167 14.26 10.09 -12.33
CA HIS A 167 14.04 10.10 -10.88
C HIS A 167 12.94 9.09 -10.45
N ALA A 168 12.53 8.17 -11.32
CA ALA A 168 11.40 7.27 -11.07
C ALA A 168 11.54 6.45 -9.77
N VAL A 169 12.74 5.89 -9.51
CA VAL A 169 13.02 5.14 -8.27
C VAL A 169 12.98 6.06 -7.04
N PHE A 170 13.43 7.31 -7.18
CA PHE A 170 13.36 8.31 -6.12
C PHE A 170 11.91 8.62 -5.74
N TYR A 171 11.06 8.85 -6.73
CA TYR A 171 9.63 9.07 -6.50
C TYR A 171 8.95 7.84 -5.89
N SER A 172 9.26 6.62 -6.35
CA SER A 172 8.74 5.40 -5.74
C SER A 172 9.13 5.29 -4.26
N ALA A 173 10.38 5.61 -3.90
CA ALA A 173 10.84 5.59 -2.51
C ALA A 173 10.14 6.64 -1.64
N CYS A 174 9.95 7.86 -2.17
CA CYS A 174 9.22 8.92 -1.47
C CYS A 174 7.75 8.50 -1.25
N GLN A 175 7.12 7.92 -2.27
CA GLN A 175 5.76 7.43 -2.15
C GLN A 175 5.64 6.29 -1.13
N ALA A 176 6.59 5.35 -1.11
CA ALA A 176 6.63 4.31 -0.09
C ALA A 176 6.76 4.88 1.32
N LEU A 177 7.59 5.91 1.49
CA LEU A 177 7.75 6.62 2.76
C LEU A 177 6.43 7.27 3.20
N PHE A 178 5.77 8.02 2.31
CA PHE A 178 4.49 8.67 2.58
C PHE A 178 3.39 7.66 2.90
N TYR A 179 3.30 6.59 2.12
CA TYR A 179 2.32 5.52 2.26
C TYR A 179 2.49 4.76 3.59
N LEU A 180 3.73 4.42 3.98
CA LEU A 180 3.99 3.74 5.25
C LEU A 180 3.66 4.61 6.45
N ILE A 181 4.01 5.89 6.41
CA ILE A 181 3.67 6.83 7.48
C ILE A 181 2.14 6.97 7.58
N ALA A 182 1.45 7.14 6.45
CA ALA A 182 -0.02 7.20 6.43
C ALA A 182 -0.65 5.96 7.09
N PHE A 183 -0.16 4.75 6.81
CA PHE A 183 -0.73 3.50 7.36
C PHE A 183 -0.35 3.17 8.80
N ARG A 184 0.86 3.54 9.24
CA ARG A 184 1.45 3.04 10.50
C ARG A 184 1.71 4.12 11.55
N HIS A 185 1.38 5.39 11.29
CA HIS A 185 1.62 6.48 12.24
C HIS A 185 1.05 6.21 13.64
N LYS A 186 -0.20 5.73 13.73
CA LYS A 186 -0.85 5.40 15.02
C LYS A 186 0.01 4.43 15.83
N GLU A 187 0.43 3.32 15.21
CA GLU A 187 1.24 2.30 15.89
C GLU A 187 2.64 2.80 16.25
N ILE A 188 3.23 3.66 15.42
CA ILE A 188 4.56 4.23 15.67
C ILE A 188 4.54 5.15 16.89
N VAL A 189 3.51 5.99 16.99
CA VAL A 189 3.38 7.02 18.03
C VAL A 189 2.78 6.46 19.32
N LEU A 190 1.70 5.67 19.26
CA LEU A 190 1.00 5.17 20.44
C LEU A 190 1.81 4.07 21.17
N ASN A 191 2.50 3.20 20.43
CA ASN A 191 3.23 2.08 21.04
C ASN A 191 4.63 2.44 21.53
N SER A 192 5.05 3.71 21.43
CA SER A 192 6.39 4.13 21.84
C SER A 192 6.42 5.58 22.30
N PRO A 193 6.91 5.88 23.53
CA PRO A 193 6.98 7.25 24.04
C PRO A 193 7.91 8.16 23.20
N LYS A 194 8.83 7.57 22.42
CA LYS A 194 9.72 8.27 21.49
C LYS A 194 9.28 8.14 20.03
N GLY A 195 8.06 7.67 19.77
CA GLY A 195 7.53 7.46 18.44
C GLY A 195 7.43 8.73 17.60
N LEU A 196 6.96 9.83 18.20
CA LEU A 196 6.89 11.13 17.53
C LEU A 196 8.28 11.69 17.23
N VAL A 197 9.21 11.60 18.19
CA VAL A 197 10.62 12.01 18.02
C VAL A 197 11.27 11.22 16.88
N PHE A 198 10.96 9.93 16.76
CA PHE A 198 11.41 9.11 15.63
C PHE A 198 10.90 9.64 14.29
N LEU A 199 9.61 9.96 14.16
CA LEU A 199 9.04 10.52 12.92
C LEU A 199 9.64 11.88 12.57
N GLN A 200 9.85 12.75 13.56
CA GLN A 200 10.54 14.02 13.38
C GLN A 200 11.99 13.84 12.90
N GLY A 201 12.67 12.81 13.43
CA GLY A 201 14.03 12.44 13.02
C GLY A 201 14.18 12.01 11.55
N LEU A 202 13.08 11.67 10.87
CA LEU A 202 13.11 11.36 9.43
C LEU A 202 13.29 12.62 8.54
N ASN A 203 13.17 13.83 9.10
CA ASN A 203 13.32 15.11 8.40
C ASN A 203 12.49 15.21 7.11
N LEU A 204 11.20 14.90 7.22
CA LEU A 204 10.26 14.87 6.09
C LEU A 204 10.06 16.24 5.44
N ALA A 205 10.25 17.33 6.21
CA ALA A 205 10.19 18.70 5.70
C ALA A 205 11.15 18.91 4.51
N LYS A 206 12.40 18.44 4.61
CA LYS A 206 13.38 18.53 3.50
C LYS A 206 12.97 17.68 2.30
N VAL A 207 12.32 16.54 2.51
CA VAL A 207 11.88 15.65 1.43
C VAL A 207 10.77 16.31 0.61
N VAL A 208 9.78 16.92 1.27
CA VAL A 208 8.63 17.52 0.57
C VAL A 208 8.94 18.86 -0.11
N THR A 209 9.94 19.61 0.37
CA THR A 209 10.34 20.90 -0.20
C THR A 209 11.52 20.80 -1.17
N CYS A 210 12.03 19.59 -1.45
CA CYS A 210 13.14 19.43 -2.39
C CYS A 210 12.75 19.82 -3.83
N GLN A 211 13.75 20.19 -4.63
CA GLN A 211 13.54 20.67 -6.01
C GLN A 211 12.83 19.64 -6.91
N LEU A 212 13.01 18.34 -6.63
CA LEU A 212 12.38 17.25 -7.36
C LEU A 212 10.86 17.15 -7.09
N ASN A 213 10.37 17.78 -6.03
CA ASN A 213 8.95 17.95 -5.71
C ASN A 213 8.12 16.65 -5.78
N PRO A 214 8.38 15.68 -4.88
CA PRO A 214 7.72 14.38 -4.90
C PRO A 214 6.20 14.47 -4.70
N LEU A 215 5.69 15.51 -4.02
CA LEU A 215 4.26 15.74 -3.81
C LEU A 215 3.50 16.03 -5.12
N ARG A 216 4.19 16.37 -6.21
CA ARG A 216 3.58 16.56 -7.53
C ARG A 216 3.44 15.26 -8.32
N VAL A 217 4.34 14.29 -8.11
CA VAL A 217 4.49 13.09 -8.95
C VAL A 217 3.86 11.85 -8.31
N CYS A 218 3.92 11.75 -6.98
CA CYS A 218 3.32 10.63 -6.25
C CYS A 218 1.79 10.65 -6.38
N LEU A 219 1.15 9.50 -6.15
CA LEU A 219 -0.31 9.35 -6.23
C LEU A 219 -1.02 10.35 -5.30
N PRO A 220 -2.05 11.08 -5.79
CA PRO A 220 -2.78 12.07 -5.00
C PRO A 220 -3.33 11.52 -3.68
N ALA A 221 -3.94 10.33 -3.70
CA ALA A 221 -4.47 9.68 -2.50
C ALA A 221 -3.38 9.41 -1.45
N VAL A 222 -2.18 8.98 -1.86
CA VAL A 222 -1.05 8.78 -0.92
C VAL A 222 -0.62 10.12 -0.33
N THR A 223 -0.44 11.13 -1.18
CA THR A 223 0.03 12.46 -0.73
C THR A 223 -0.97 13.17 0.19
N GLN A 224 -2.27 13.02 -0.06
CA GLN A 224 -3.33 13.64 0.74
C GLN A 224 -3.40 13.00 2.13
N ASN A 225 -3.41 11.67 2.20
CA ASN A 225 -3.41 10.94 3.47
C ASN A 225 -2.15 11.23 4.28
N PHE A 226 -0.98 11.27 3.62
CA PHE A 226 0.26 11.68 4.26
C PHE A 226 0.22 13.15 4.74
N ALA A 227 -0.30 14.08 3.95
CA ALA A 227 -0.41 15.50 4.33
C ALA A 227 -1.30 15.69 5.55
N SER A 228 -2.38 14.93 5.68
CA SER A 228 -3.24 14.90 6.87
C SER A 228 -2.46 14.50 8.12
N VAL A 229 -1.74 13.37 8.04
CA VAL A 229 -0.90 12.87 9.14
C VAL A 229 0.25 13.83 9.47
N ALA A 230 0.92 14.37 8.46
CA ALA A 230 2.01 15.32 8.63
C ALA A 230 1.56 16.63 9.28
N ARG A 231 0.34 17.09 9.00
CA ARG A 231 -0.26 18.26 9.67
C ARG A 231 -0.58 17.95 11.12
N HIS A 232 -1.23 16.82 11.40
CA HIS A 232 -1.62 16.43 12.75
C HIS A 232 -0.41 16.33 13.70
N TYR A 233 0.69 15.71 13.25
CA TYR A 233 1.92 15.58 14.04
C TYR A 233 2.96 16.70 13.83
N GLN A 234 2.62 17.75 13.07
CA GLN A 234 3.52 18.87 12.75
C GLN A 234 4.86 18.44 12.13
N LEU A 235 4.85 17.43 11.25
CA LEU A 235 6.06 16.88 10.64
C LEU A 235 6.54 17.69 9.43
N ALA A 236 5.61 18.23 8.62
CA ALA A 236 5.91 19.01 7.42
C ALA A 236 4.69 19.78 6.90
N TYR A 237 4.91 20.95 6.31
CA TYR A 237 3.87 21.80 5.70
C TYR A 237 3.54 21.36 4.26
N CYS A 238 2.89 20.21 4.11
CA CYS A 238 2.60 19.62 2.80
C CYS A 238 1.56 20.39 1.99
N TYR A 239 0.51 20.91 2.64
CA TYR A 239 -0.61 21.59 1.97
C TYR A 239 -0.17 22.84 1.18
N SER A 240 0.75 23.64 1.73
CA SER A 240 1.27 24.82 1.03
C SER A 240 1.99 24.46 -0.26
N VAL A 241 2.77 23.37 -0.23
CA VAL A 241 3.48 22.85 -1.42
C VAL A 241 2.49 22.27 -2.43
N MET A 242 1.49 21.51 -1.97
CA MET A 242 0.46 20.94 -2.84
C MET A 242 -0.39 22.03 -3.52
N GLU A 243 -0.77 23.09 -2.81
CA GLU A 243 -1.51 24.21 -3.39
C GLU A 243 -0.67 24.99 -4.40
N HIS A 244 0.63 25.18 -4.12
CA HIS A 244 1.57 25.74 -5.10
C HIS A 244 1.66 24.89 -6.37
N ASN A 245 1.73 23.56 -6.22
CA ASN A 245 1.75 22.63 -7.35
C ASN A 245 0.48 22.71 -8.20
N ARG A 246 -0.69 22.85 -7.55
CA ARG A 246 -1.99 22.99 -8.22
C ARG A 246 -2.05 24.28 -9.05
N ARG A 247 -1.57 25.40 -8.51
CA ARG A 247 -1.55 26.70 -9.19
C ARG A 247 -0.59 26.76 -10.39
N ASN A 248 0.52 26.00 -10.32
CA ASN A 248 1.54 25.98 -11.37
C ASN A 248 1.36 24.84 -12.38
N THR A 249 0.33 24.01 -12.24
CA THR A 249 -0.03 23.01 -13.25
C THR A 249 -0.87 23.69 -14.32
N ILE A 250 -0.23 24.11 -15.42
CA ILE A 250 -0.95 24.56 -16.63
C ILE A 250 -1.24 23.30 -17.47
N PRO A 251 -2.51 22.96 -17.77
CA PRO A 251 -2.83 21.91 -18.73
C PRO A 251 -2.25 22.31 -20.10
N LEU A 252 -1.24 21.56 -20.58
CA LEU A 252 -0.80 21.66 -21.96
C LEU A 252 -1.85 20.97 -22.84
N VAL A 253 -2.76 21.77 -23.39
CA VAL A 253 -3.66 21.35 -24.47
C VAL A 253 -2.92 21.64 -25.77
N TYR A 254 -2.47 20.60 -26.47
CA TYR A 254 -2.05 20.75 -27.87
C TYR A 254 -2.99 19.95 -28.76
N ARG A 255 -3.32 20.53 -29.91
CA ARG A 255 -4.08 19.83 -30.95
C ARG A 255 -3.08 19.05 -31.79
N ASP A 256 -3.32 17.76 -31.96
CA ASP A 256 -2.56 16.99 -32.93
C ASP A 256 -2.89 17.45 -34.37
N SER A 257 -2.15 16.93 -35.35
CA SER A 257 -2.39 17.21 -36.77
C SER A 257 -3.77 16.75 -37.29
N THR A 258 -4.53 15.97 -36.51
CA THR A 258 -5.89 15.51 -36.81
C THR A 258 -6.97 16.35 -36.11
N GLY A 259 -6.58 17.35 -35.31
CA GLY A 259 -7.49 18.21 -34.54
C GLY A 259 -7.94 17.63 -33.20
N ALA A 260 -7.39 16.49 -32.78
CA ALA A 260 -7.69 15.90 -31.48
C ALA A 260 -6.97 16.69 -30.37
N GLU A 261 -7.73 17.14 -29.37
CA GLU A 261 -7.18 17.80 -28.18
C GLU A 261 -6.52 16.73 -27.30
N ILE A 262 -5.19 16.70 -27.30
CA ILE A 262 -4.41 15.86 -26.39
C ILE A 262 -4.06 16.73 -25.19
N THR A 263 -4.85 16.59 -24.13
CA THR A 263 -4.46 17.07 -22.80
C THR A 263 -3.39 16.13 -22.28
N THR A 264 -2.14 16.59 -22.11
CA THR A 264 -1.18 15.78 -21.35
C THR A 264 -1.64 15.72 -19.90
N ALA A 265 -2.33 14.64 -19.53
CA ALA A 265 -2.65 14.34 -18.15
C ALA A 265 -1.36 14.35 -17.33
N GLN A 266 -1.41 14.87 -16.09
CA GLN A 266 -0.28 14.84 -15.17
C GLN A 266 0.33 13.43 -15.16
N VAL A 267 1.64 13.34 -15.43
CA VAL A 267 2.37 12.07 -15.38
C VAL A 267 2.52 11.67 -13.92
N TYR A 268 1.46 11.08 -13.37
CA TYR A 268 1.55 10.41 -12.08
C TYR A 268 2.46 9.19 -12.22
N LEU A 269 3.16 8.88 -11.13
CA LEU A 269 3.92 7.65 -11.05
C LEU A 269 2.95 6.47 -11.17
N ASP A 270 3.12 5.60 -12.18
CA ASP A 270 2.40 4.31 -12.21
C ASP A 270 2.86 3.50 -11.00
N SER A 271 1.96 3.35 -10.06
CA SER A 271 2.27 3.01 -8.68
C SER A 271 1.42 1.84 -8.26
N PHE A 272 2.07 0.70 -8.18
CA PHE A 272 1.44 -0.56 -7.87
C PHE A 272 1.79 -0.99 -6.43
N PHE A 273 0.77 -1.23 -5.60
CA PHE A 273 0.91 -1.77 -4.24
C PHE A 273 0.42 -3.23 -4.22
N PRO A 274 1.33 -4.22 -4.24
CA PRO A 274 0.95 -5.62 -4.49
C PRO A 274 0.05 -6.27 -3.43
N PHE A 275 -0.01 -5.75 -2.22
CA PHE A 275 -0.87 -6.27 -1.15
C PHE A 275 -2.06 -5.36 -0.86
N ASP A 276 -2.51 -4.57 -1.84
CA ASP A 276 -3.84 -3.95 -1.77
C ASP A 276 -4.97 -5.00 -1.63
N PRO A 277 -6.18 -4.60 -1.19
CA PRO A 277 -7.09 -5.52 -0.52
C PRO A 277 -7.45 -6.77 -1.32
N TYR A 278 -7.48 -7.87 -0.60
CA TYR A 278 -7.72 -9.19 -1.15
C TYR A 278 -9.21 -9.41 -1.41
N LEU A 279 -9.60 -9.55 -2.69
CA LEU A 279 -10.99 -9.55 -3.12
C LEU A 279 -11.62 -10.95 -3.24
N LEU A 280 -10.82 -12.01 -3.24
CA LEU A 280 -11.32 -13.38 -3.42
C LEU A 280 -11.96 -13.89 -2.13
N THR A 281 -13.19 -14.40 -2.21
CA THR A 281 -14.02 -14.74 -1.05
C THR A 281 -13.54 -16.00 -0.34
N ARG A 282 -13.35 -17.11 -1.08
CA ARG A 282 -13.08 -18.43 -0.51
C ARG A 282 -11.72 -18.48 0.19
N THR A 283 -10.72 -17.88 -0.42
CA THR A 283 -9.36 -17.82 0.13
C THR A 283 -9.11 -16.66 1.09
N ASN A 284 -10.07 -15.74 1.26
CA ASN A 284 -9.95 -14.62 2.21
C ASN A 284 -9.62 -15.11 3.64
N LYS A 285 -10.18 -16.26 4.03
CA LYS A 285 -9.96 -16.91 5.34
C LYS A 285 -8.48 -17.11 5.69
N TYR A 286 -7.59 -17.32 4.71
CA TYR A 286 -6.15 -17.49 4.94
C TYR A 286 -5.42 -16.16 5.22
N ILE A 287 -5.99 -15.04 4.78
CA ILE A 287 -5.33 -13.73 4.76
C ILE A 287 -5.88 -12.80 5.84
N LYS A 288 -7.19 -12.85 6.10
CA LYS A 288 -7.94 -11.92 6.95
C LYS A 288 -7.30 -11.66 8.33
N GLU A 289 -6.85 -12.73 9.00
CA GLU A 289 -6.26 -12.62 10.34
C GLU A 289 -4.94 -11.84 10.33
N PHE A 290 -4.17 -11.99 9.26
CA PHE A 290 -2.85 -11.39 9.10
C PHE A 290 -2.88 -10.02 8.41
N TYR A 291 -4.03 -9.63 7.84
CA TYR A 291 -4.17 -8.44 7.01
C TYR A 291 -4.67 -7.23 7.79
N LYS A 292 -4.02 -6.08 7.58
CA LYS A 292 -4.39 -4.78 8.12
C LYS A 292 -5.13 -3.99 7.05
N GLU A 293 -6.38 -3.66 7.34
CA GLU A 293 -7.14 -2.69 6.57
C GLU A 293 -6.69 -1.27 6.89
N TYR A 294 -6.85 -0.39 5.90
CA TYR A 294 -6.51 1.01 6.09
C TYR A 294 -7.60 1.71 6.90
N ASP A 295 -7.18 2.45 7.91
CA ASP A 295 -8.06 3.26 8.74
C ASP A 295 -7.62 4.72 8.63
N ASN A 296 -8.57 5.55 8.18
CA ASN A 296 -8.39 6.97 7.92
C ASN A 296 -8.63 7.85 9.14
N CYS A 297 -9.18 7.31 10.23
CA CYS A 297 -9.51 8.10 11.41
C CYS A 297 -8.23 8.63 12.07
N LEU A 298 -8.18 9.91 12.41
CA LEU A 298 -7.10 10.46 13.23
C LEU A 298 -7.40 10.22 14.72
N PRO A 299 -6.39 10.13 15.61
CA PRO A 299 -6.59 9.83 17.03
C PRO A 299 -7.56 10.78 17.78
N GLU A 300 -7.72 12.03 17.31
CA GLU A 300 -8.61 13.01 17.93
C GLU A 300 -10.10 12.83 17.56
N GLU A 301 -10.41 12.10 16.48
CA GLU A 301 -11.80 11.87 16.03
C GLU A 301 -12.48 10.71 16.77
N GLU A 302 -11.70 9.78 17.32
CA GLU A 302 -12.22 8.65 18.12
C GLU A 302 -12.86 9.11 19.46
N GLY A 303 -12.52 10.31 19.95
CA GLY A 303 -13.03 10.89 21.19
C GLY A 303 -14.34 11.70 21.06
N ARG A 304 -14.83 11.96 19.84
CA ARG A 304 -16.04 12.77 19.60
C ARG A 304 -17.29 11.96 19.23
N GLY A 305 -17.17 10.63 19.12
CA GLY A 305 -18.25 9.73 18.70
C GLY A 305 -19.17 9.20 19.81
N GLY A 306 -19.31 9.91 20.94
CA GLY A 306 -20.08 9.44 22.09
C GLY A 306 -20.67 10.56 22.92
N GLY A 307 -21.72 11.21 22.40
CA GLY A 307 -22.44 12.26 23.12
C GLY A 307 -23.54 12.90 22.29
N GLY A 308 -24.63 12.17 22.04
CA GLY A 308 -25.87 12.78 21.59
C GLY A 308 -26.54 13.52 22.75
N GLY A 309 -26.78 14.82 22.58
CA GLY A 309 -27.55 15.65 23.52
C GLY A 309 -27.29 17.13 23.28
N GLY A 310 -28.28 17.80 22.67
CA GLY A 310 -28.17 19.15 22.12
C GLY A 310 -28.00 20.31 23.12
N GLY A 311 -27.59 21.44 22.55
CA GLY A 311 -27.52 22.75 23.17
C GLY A 311 -27.00 23.75 22.14
N GLU A 312 -27.89 24.58 21.63
CA GLU A 312 -27.64 25.67 20.70
C GLU A 312 -26.83 26.77 21.40
N GLU A 313 -25.61 27.07 20.92
CA GLU A 313 -25.01 28.41 21.05
C GLU A 313 -24.26 28.72 19.75
N GLU A 314 -24.69 29.81 19.11
CA GLU A 314 -24.14 30.38 17.88
C GLU A 314 -22.71 30.88 18.14
N ASP A 315 -21.75 30.39 17.35
CA ASP A 315 -20.43 31.02 17.25
C ASP A 315 -20.06 31.14 15.76
N ASP A 316 -20.19 32.37 15.25
CA ASP A 316 -19.90 32.84 13.90
C ASP A 316 -18.38 32.78 13.60
N PHE A 317 -17.84 31.57 13.42
CA PHE A 317 -16.51 31.40 12.84
C PHE A 317 -16.62 30.77 11.46
N ILE A 318 -16.32 31.59 10.45
CA ILE A 318 -16.26 31.27 9.02
C ILE A 318 -15.66 29.87 8.82
N MET A 319 -16.52 28.90 8.51
CA MET A 319 -16.10 27.61 7.95
C MET A 319 -15.60 27.88 6.53
N ASP A 320 -14.29 28.09 6.42
CA ASP A 320 -13.59 27.88 5.16
C ASP A 320 -13.89 26.43 4.75
N GLN A 321 -14.55 26.26 3.62
CA GLN A 321 -14.97 24.96 3.10
C GLN A 321 -13.73 24.11 2.90
N SER A 322 -13.45 23.23 3.86
CA SER A 322 -12.48 22.17 3.70
C SER A 322 -12.94 21.33 2.51
N PRO A 323 -12.12 21.16 1.45
CA PRO A 323 -12.50 20.31 0.35
C PRO A 323 -12.72 18.90 0.91
N SER A 324 -13.93 18.41 0.69
CA SER A 324 -14.41 17.08 1.09
C SER A 324 -13.29 16.04 1.04
N THR A 325 -12.97 15.47 2.20
CA THR A 325 -12.10 14.32 2.41
C THR A 325 -12.72 13.07 1.78
N SER A 326 -12.69 12.96 0.46
CA SER A 326 -13.10 11.74 -0.26
C SER A 326 -11.99 11.10 -1.10
N ALA A 327 -10.73 11.52 -0.90
CA ALA A 327 -9.58 10.75 -1.39
C ALA A 327 -9.31 9.55 -0.46
N MET A 328 -10.26 8.62 -0.38
CA MET A 328 -9.96 7.26 0.09
C MET A 328 -8.89 6.66 -0.82
N PHE A 329 -8.15 5.65 -0.34
CA PHE A 329 -7.44 4.75 -1.26
C PHE A 329 -8.50 4.03 -2.09
N THR A 330 -8.98 4.67 -3.14
CA THR A 330 -10.03 4.14 -3.99
C THR A 330 -9.48 2.89 -4.66
N TYR A 331 -10.10 1.77 -4.33
CA TYR A 331 -9.78 0.46 -4.86
C TYR A 331 -9.84 0.50 -6.39
N GLY A 332 -8.74 0.08 -7.05
CA GLY A 332 -8.75 -0.16 -8.49
C GLY A 332 -8.42 1.03 -9.39
N THR A 333 -7.68 2.05 -8.96
CA THR A 333 -7.09 3.04 -9.88
C THR A 333 -5.87 2.48 -10.63
N SER A 334 -6.02 1.31 -11.26
CA SER A 334 -5.19 0.90 -12.37
C SER A 334 -5.88 1.34 -13.66
N PRO A 335 -5.22 2.07 -14.58
CA PRO A 335 -5.83 2.58 -15.81
C PRO A 335 -6.44 1.51 -16.75
N GLY A 336 -6.27 0.22 -16.46
CA GLY A 336 -6.71 -0.89 -17.31
C GLY A 336 -8.18 -1.30 -17.21
N PHE A 337 -9.03 -0.61 -16.43
CA PHE A 337 -10.46 -0.95 -16.30
C PHE A 337 -11.43 0.19 -16.67
N LEU A 338 -10.93 1.32 -17.18
CA LEU A 338 -11.76 2.40 -17.72
C LEU A 338 -11.93 2.30 -19.24
N GLN A 339 -12.17 1.08 -19.75
CA GLN A 339 -12.65 0.88 -21.12
C GLN A 339 -13.38 -0.45 -21.26
N SER A 340 -14.70 -0.39 -21.12
CA SER A 340 -15.65 -1.15 -21.95
C SER A 340 -16.98 -0.41 -21.94
#